data_AF-A0AAD8AK96-F1
#
_entry.id   AF-A0AAD8AK96-F1
#
_cell.length_a   1.000
_cell.length_b   1.000
_cell.length_c   1.000
_cell.angle_alpha   90.00
_cell.angle_beta   90.00
_cell.angle_gamma   90.00
#
_symmetry.space_group_name_H-M   'P 1'
#
loop_
_entity.id
_entity.type
_entity.pdbx_description
1 polymer ?
#
loop_
_entity_poly.entity_id
_entity_poly.type
_entity_poly.pdbx_seq_one_letter_code
_entity_poly.pdbx_strand_id
1 'polypeptide(L)'
;MGTYWMLAICLVIWAISAVSPMCRDSADCAPDGCCTVANMPYPTPTCNRYRAEGDTCNPSNKAFNASSSAPDGSPWYKATNVFSNICPCAPGLTCSSGKCTRV
;
A
#
# COMPACT_ATOMS: atom_id res chain seq x y z
N MET A 1 -0.99 -29.59 -30.03
CA MET A 1 -1.64 -28.29 -29.76
C MET A 1 -1.91 -28.03 -28.26
N GLY A 2 -1.31 -28.77 -27.31
CA GLY A 2 -1.59 -28.62 -25.87
C GLY A 2 -0.43 -28.08 -25.01
N THR A 3 0.78 -27.98 -25.54
CA THR A 3 1.98 -27.55 -24.79
C THR A 3 2.08 -26.05 -24.61
N TYR A 4 1.58 -25.25 -25.56
CA TYR A 4 1.59 -23.79 -25.48
C TYR A 4 0.68 -23.24 -24.38
N TRP A 5 -0.45 -23.91 -24.13
CA TRP A 5 -1.39 -23.53 -23.08
C TRP A 5 -0.79 -23.70 -21.68
N MET A 6 -0.02 -24.77 -21.44
CA MET A 6 0.67 -25.00 -20.18
C MET A 6 1.77 -23.97 -19.90
N LEU A 7 2.54 -23.59 -20.93
CA LEU A 7 3.59 -22.57 -20.80
C LEU A 7 3.02 -21.18 -20.52
N ALA A 8 1.90 -20.83 -21.16
CA ALA A 8 1.21 -19.57 -20.90
C ALA A 8 0.69 -19.51 -19.45
N ILE A 9 0.14 -20.60 -18.92
CA ILE A 9 -0.33 -20.67 -17.53
C ILE A 9 0.83 -20.52 -16.54
N CYS A 10 1.99 -21.15 -16.78
CA CYS A 10 3.19 -20.96 -15.93
C CYS A 10 3.69 -19.51 -15.90
N LEU A 11 3.65 -18.80 -17.04
CA LEU A 11 4.04 -17.39 -17.09
C LEU A 11 3.09 -16.48 -16.30
N VAL A 12 1.78 -16.77 -16.34
CA VAL A 12 0.79 -16.05 -15.54
C VAL A 12 1.00 -16.32 -14.05
N ILE A 13 1.32 -17.56 -13.66
CA ILE A 13 1.54 -17.93 -12.25
C ILE A 13 2.81 -17.27 -11.67
N TRP A 14 3.88 -17.10 -12.47
CA TRP A 14 5.12 -16.45 -12.02
C TRP A 14 4.96 -14.95 -11.79
N ALA A 15 4.08 -14.27 -12.53
CA ALA A 15 3.81 -12.84 -12.35
C ALA A 15 3.08 -12.51 -11.04
N ILE A 16 2.40 -13.49 -10.43
CA ILE A 16 1.60 -13.27 -9.21
C ILE A 16 2.48 -13.28 -7.94
N SER A 17 3.74 -13.73 -8.03
CA SER A 17 4.58 -14.05 -6.87
C SER A 17 5.26 -12.84 -6.18
N ALA A 18 5.03 -11.60 -6.63
CA ALA A 18 5.76 -10.44 -6.14
C ALA A 18 5.01 -9.57 -5.12
N VAL A 19 3.82 -9.98 -4.63
CA VAL A 19 3.18 -9.26 -3.52
C VAL A 19 3.83 -9.72 -2.21
N SER A 20 4.95 -9.09 -1.86
CA SER A 20 5.39 -9.10 -0.48
C SER A 20 4.27 -8.46 0.35
N PRO A 21 3.77 -9.08 1.42
CA PRO A 21 2.73 -8.46 2.25
C PRO A 21 3.23 -7.16 2.92
N MET A 22 4.56 -6.99 2.95
CA MET A 22 5.24 -5.78 3.38
C MET A 22 5.61 -4.88 2.20
N CYS A 23 5.09 -3.65 2.19
CA CYS A 23 5.51 -2.61 1.27
C CYS A 23 6.65 -1.77 1.89
N ARG A 24 7.55 -1.25 1.05
CA ARG A 24 8.60 -0.31 1.45
C ARG A 24 8.38 1.06 0.84
N ASP A 25 7.63 1.15 -0.24
CA ASP A 25 7.11 2.38 -0.81
C ASP A 25 5.68 2.19 -1.29
N SER A 26 4.90 3.27 -1.41
CA SER A 26 3.60 3.19 -2.09
C SER A 26 3.73 2.76 -3.56
N ALA A 27 4.89 2.97 -4.19
CA ALA A 27 5.18 2.47 -5.53
C ALA A 27 5.30 0.94 -5.63
N ASP A 28 5.48 0.23 -4.50
CA ASP A 28 5.48 -1.23 -4.47
C ASP A 28 4.06 -1.81 -4.58
N CYS A 29 3.04 -0.98 -4.34
CA CYS A 29 1.65 -1.39 -4.36
C CYS A 29 1.04 -1.28 -5.77
N ALA A 30 -0.16 -1.84 -5.93
CA ALA A 30 -0.93 -1.68 -7.16
C ALA A 30 -1.15 -0.18 -7.50
N PRO A 31 -1.39 0.18 -8.78
CA PRO A 31 -1.55 1.58 -9.20
C PRO A 31 -2.67 2.34 -8.46
N ASP A 32 -3.65 1.61 -7.95
CA ASP A 32 -4.79 2.09 -7.18
C ASP A 32 -4.64 1.82 -5.66
N GLY A 33 -3.41 1.66 -5.19
CA GLY A 33 -3.09 1.42 -3.79
C GLY A 33 -1.94 2.27 -3.25
N CYS A 34 -1.82 2.28 -1.92
CA CYS A 34 -0.78 2.96 -1.19
C CYS A 34 -0.23 2.06 -0.08
N CYS A 35 0.96 2.38 0.40
CA CYS A 35 1.55 1.72 1.54
C CYS A 35 1.11 2.40 2.84
N THR A 36 0.54 1.64 3.78
CA THR A 36 0.10 2.15 5.08
C THR A 36 0.82 1.47 6.23
N VAL A 37 1.05 2.22 7.31
CA VAL A 37 1.59 1.71 8.56
C VAL A 37 0.55 1.90 9.66
N ALA A 38 0.17 0.81 10.31
CA ALA A 38 -0.76 0.85 11.44
C ALA A 38 -0.08 1.45 12.69
N ASN A 39 -0.86 2.10 13.55
CA ASN A 39 -0.36 2.59 14.83
C ASN A 39 -0.44 1.47 15.89
N MET A 40 0.44 0.48 15.79
CA MET A 40 0.54 -0.65 16.71
C MET A 40 2.02 -0.99 17.00
N PRO A 41 2.35 -1.71 18.08
CA PRO A 41 3.70 -2.21 18.30
C PRO A 41 4.14 -3.12 17.14
N TYR A 42 5.38 -2.93 16.68
CA TYR A 42 5.97 -3.66 15.54
C TYR A 42 5.06 -3.67 14.30
N PRO A 43 4.65 -2.48 13.82
CA PRO A 43 3.70 -2.43 12.73
C PRO A 43 4.38 -2.97 11.47
N THR A 44 3.65 -3.73 10.66
CA THR A 44 4.15 -4.16 9.35
C THR A 44 3.47 -3.28 8.30
N PRO A 45 4.21 -2.54 7.46
CA PRO A 45 3.60 -1.75 6.40
C PRO A 45 2.83 -2.65 5.44
N THR A 46 1.63 -2.28 5.03
CA THR A 46 0.79 -3.08 4.13
C THR A 46 0.22 -2.24 3.01
N CYS A 47 0.07 -2.86 1.83
CA CYS A 47 -0.61 -2.24 0.71
C CYS A 47 -2.12 -2.23 0.94
N ASN A 48 -2.70 -1.04 0.85
CA ASN A 48 -4.15 -0.82 0.93
C ASN A 48 -4.62 -0.05 -0.31
N ARG A 49 -5.90 -0.16 -0.66
CA ARG A 49 -6.48 0.59 -1.78
C ARG A 49 -6.63 2.07 -1.41
N TYR A 50 -6.51 2.96 -2.40
CA TYR A 50 -6.93 4.35 -2.22
C TYR A 50 -8.40 4.45 -1.85
N ARG A 51 -8.77 5.53 -1.16
CA ARG A 51 -10.14 5.78 -0.72
C ARG A 51 -10.99 6.25 -1.90
N ALA A 52 -12.15 5.64 -2.07
CA ALA A 52 -13.09 5.96 -3.14
C ALA A 52 -13.89 7.23 -2.82
N GLU A 53 -14.66 7.73 -3.78
CA GLU A 53 -15.55 8.86 -3.54
C GLU A 53 -16.58 8.55 -2.44
N GLY A 54 -16.79 9.48 -1.52
CA GLY A 54 -17.67 9.34 -0.36
C GLY A 54 -17.05 8.62 0.85
N ASP A 55 -15.90 7.95 0.68
CA ASP A 55 -15.18 7.30 1.77
C ASP A 55 -14.65 8.29 2.78
N THR A 56 -14.59 7.86 4.04
CA THR A 56 -13.89 8.60 5.09
C THR A 56 -12.40 8.73 4.76
N CYS A 57 -11.87 9.93 4.92
CA CYS A 57 -10.47 10.26 4.75
C CYS A 57 -9.98 11.20 5.86
N ASN A 58 -8.66 11.33 6.01
CA ASN A 58 -8.04 12.26 6.94
C ASN A 58 -7.28 13.33 6.14
N PRO A 59 -7.71 14.61 6.18
CA PRO A 59 -7.09 15.68 5.41
C PRO A 59 -5.67 16.02 5.87
N SER A 60 -5.31 15.63 7.10
CA SER A 60 -3.99 15.83 7.68
C SER A 60 -3.03 14.65 7.43
N ASN A 61 -3.52 13.55 6.84
CA ASN A 61 -2.69 12.36 6.60
C ASN A 61 -1.83 12.55 5.35
N LYS A 62 -0.58 12.98 5.58
CA LYS A 62 0.44 13.17 4.55
C LYS A 62 1.38 11.96 4.51
N ALA A 63 1.97 11.72 3.35
CA ALA A 63 3.01 10.71 3.21
C ALA A 63 4.21 11.04 4.11
N PHE A 64 4.77 10.03 4.77
CA PHE A 64 5.94 10.15 5.63
C PHE A 64 6.88 8.96 5.46
N ASN A 65 8.08 9.06 6.05
CA ASN A 65 9.05 7.97 6.10
C ASN A 65 8.97 7.29 7.46
N ALA A 66 8.92 5.96 7.46
CA ALA A 66 8.77 5.15 8.66
C ALA A 66 9.90 4.12 8.77
N SER A 67 10.41 3.93 9.97
CA SER A 67 11.33 2.84 10.27
C SER A 67 11.04 2.29 11.65
N SER A 68 11.18 0.98 11.79
CA SER A 68 11.05 0.29 13.07
C SER A 68 12.24 -0.62 13.27
N SER A 69 12.62 -0.85 14.53
CA SER A 69 13.67 -1.77 14.93
C SER A 69 13.07 -2.88 15.80
N ALA A 70 13.61 -4.08 15.67
CA ALA A 70 13.28 -5.20 16.53
C ALA A 70 13.90 -5.01 17.93
N PRO A 71 13.49 -5.81 18.94
CA PRO A 71 14.00 -5.69 20.31
C PRO A 71 15.51 -5.86 20.46
N ASP A 72 16.13 -6.59 19.54
CA ASP A 72 17.58 -6.83 19.46
C ASP A 72 18.34 -5.66 18.81
N GLY A 73 17.64 -4.60 18.40
CA GLY A 73 18.20 -3.43 17.74
C GLY A 73 18.37 -3.59 16.23
N SER A 74 18.08 -4.76 15.66
CA SER A 74 18.14 -4.96 14.22
C SER A 74 17.00 -4.20 13.52
N PRO A 75 17.21 -3.68 12.29
CA PRO A 75 16.16 -2.96 11.57
C PRO A 75 15.03 -3.93 11.18
N TRP A 76 13.81 -3.66 11.64
CA TRP A 76 12.61 -4.44 11.34
C TRP A 76 12.07 -4.08 9.95
N TYR A 77 11.89 -2.78 9.68
CA TYR A 77 11.64 -2.28 8.33
C TYR A 77 12.12 -0.83 8.19
N LYS A 78 12.31 -0.43 6.93
CA LYS A 78 12.46 0.96 6.51
C LYS A 78 11.58 1.16 5.29
N ALA A 79 10.65 2.11 5.39
CA ALA A 79 9.68 2.43 4.36
C ALA A 79 9.63 3.94 4.11
N THR A 80 9.44 4.32 2.86
CA THR A 80 9.29 5.70 2.39
C THR A 80 7.91 5.88 1.80
N ASN A 81 7.43 7.13 1.74
CA ASN A 81 6.16 7.45 1.09
C ASN A 81 4.98 6.59 1.59
N VAL A 82 4.87 6.41 2.91
CA VAL A 82 3.81 5.63 3.56
C VAL A 82 2.79 6.53 4.25
N PHE A 83 1.60 6.00 4.52
CA PHE A 83 0.50 6.70 5.16
C PHE A 83 0.10 6.06 6.50
N SER A 84 -0.46 6.86 7.41
CA SER A 84 -0.81 6.38 8.74
C SER A 84 -2.21 5.78 8.71
N ASN A 85 -2.31 4.47 8.96
CA ASN A 85 -3.53 3.66 9.07
C ASN A 85 -4.47 3.61 7.83
N ILE A 86 -4.59 4.69 7.05
CA ILE A 86 -5.48 4.79 5.90
C ILE A 86 -4.74 5.40 4.71
N CYS A 87 -5.12 4.97 3.50
CA CYS A 87 -4.65 5.60 2.27
C CYS A 87 -5.29 6.98 2.04
N PRO A 88 -4.69 7.83 1.21
CA PRO A 88 -5.34 9.05 0.74
C PRO A 88 -6.48 8.71 -0.23
N CYS A 89 -7.22 9.74 -0.64
CA CYS A 89 -8.22 9.60 -1.68
C CYS A 89 -7.59 9.21 -3.03
N ALA A 90 -8.36 8.51 -3.86
CA ALA A 90 -7.93 8.14 -5.20
C ALA A 90 -7.59 9.38 -6.06
N PRO A 91 -6.74 9.22 -7.10
CA PRO A 91 -6.43 10.32 -8.01
C PRO A 91 -7.69 11.01 -8.56
N GLY A 92 -7.71 12.34 -8.52
CA GLY A 92 -8.89 13.14 -8.93
C GLY A 92 -9.94 13.33 -7.83
N LEU A 93 -9.66 12.91 -6.59
CA LEU A 93 -10.45 13.21 -5.41
C LEU A 93 -9.62 14.01 -4.41
N THR A 94 -10.28 14.87 -3.64
CA THR A 94 -9.70 15.59 -2.49
C THR A 94 -10.42 15.22 -1.21
N CYS A 95 -9.70 15.28 -0.09
CA CYS A 95 -10.30 15.03 1.22
C CYS A 95 -10.91 16.33 1.75
N SER A 96 -12.24 16.46 1.66
CA SER A 96 -13.01 17.61 2.12
C SER A 96 -14.00 17.20 3.20
N SER A 97 -14.01 17.90 4.34
CA SER A 97 -14.87 17.59 5.48
C SER A 97 -14.81 16.12 5.93
N GLY A 98 -13.63 15.50 5.83
CA GLY A 98 -13.40 14.10 6.21
C GLY A 98 -13.94 13.07 5.22
N LYS A 99 -14.36 13.49 4.02
CA LYS A 99 -14.78 12.60 2.94
C LYS A 99 -14.03 12.88 1.64
N CYS A 100 -13.80 11.84 0.86
CA CYS A 100 -13.26 12.00 -0.48
C CYS A 100 -14.34 12.54 -1.42
N THR A 101 -14.08 13.69 -2.02
CA THR A 101 -14.98 14.35 -2.98
C THR A 101 -14.21 14.63 -4.27
N ARG A 102 -14.89 14.59 -5.42
CA ARG A 102 -14.33 15.07 -6.69
C ARG A 102 -13.79 16.50 -6.54
N VAL A 103 -12.60 16.73 -7.10
CA VAL A 103 -12.06 18.09 -7.31
C VAL A 103 -12.74 18.76 -8.49
#